data_AF-A0A8B2NN27-F1
#
_entry.id   AF-A0A8B2NN27-F1
#
_cell.length_a   1.000
_cell.length_b   1.000
_cell.length_c   1.000
_cell.angle_alpha   90.00
_cell.angle_beta   90.00
_cell.angle_gamma   90.00
#
_symmetry.space_group_name_H-M   'P 1'
#
loop_
_entity.id
_entity.type
_entity.pdbx_description
1 polymer ?
#
loop_
_entity_poly.entity_id
_entity_poly.type
_entity_poly.pdbx_seq_one_letter_code
_entity_poly.pdbx_strand_id
1 'polypeptide(L)'
;MSALAQLEFSAGETLDRASLNRRMRDLSLRLNTLEEQRISLQETETAIVELGLTRIDDVLKPAIEAALEVTDPGAYFTATSTTPATIGTGSKTFVVPAEQRPYFIPTRTLLIYSTGAPLSRMEVTFTSYDQDTGSLAVDVISTNGAGSFADWTITPAVPSGATEGYVDATVAASEATVTGLIADVESDLNALAVTVTGVSDDLVTAQATISSLSGTVGGHSTTIGTHSGQISTLISTVNSQGATLASVQSTVTALSSQYGTLFEEAVRSGTAATLQRIETTQTTNGTSANNGIYVEQGTWITGPASPNAAVATFKKDVNYGFQMMVGGAGDVRVRRFNNSIEGWWTVWNSANFDPDAHIAAYLDGAPSIVVGNGDETTTTSNGLVLGITGNIVQKALQSAPSTKRMQQVIGNNGGTGDPEVRYEVHLSGDVYSKTGSFLTLSDAEAKEDVQAAPALAEALAAIPARSFLRKGGDGQREAGLVVQDTNWATMPDEIKRLVRFDAGNGSWVLNTSGMTMVLFCVVKELIAEIEALKAQGS
;
A
#
# COMPACT_ATOMS: atom_id res chain seq x y z
N MET A 1 -70.66 12.74 -65.48
CA MET A 1 -70.74 14.08 -64.87
C MET A 1 -72.09 14.79 -65.07
N SER A 2 -73.02 14.36 -65.94
CA SER A 2 -74.30 15.09 -66.14
C SER A 2 -75.39 14.88 -65.08
N ALA A 3 -75.20 13.97 -64.11
CA ALA A 3 -76.22 13.65 -63.11
C ALA A 3 -76.20 14.54 -61.85
N LEU A 4 -75.09 15.21 -61.55
CA LEU A 4 -75.00 16.13 -60.39
C LEU A 4 -75.63 17.50 -60.67
N ALA A 5 -75.72 17.88 -61.95
CA ALA A 5 -76.30 19.15 -62.38
C ALA A 5 -77.78 19.32 -61.96
N GLN A 6 -78.52 18.24 -61.72
CA GLN A 6 -79.91 18.29 -61.27
C GLN A 6 -80.06 18.55 -59.76
N LEU A 7 -78.97 18.48 -59.00
CA LEU A 7 -78.94 18.73 -57.55
C LEU A 7 -78.32 20.09 -57.20
N GLU A 8 -77.70 20.79 -58.14
CA GLU A 8 -77.13 22.12 -57.92
C GLU A 8 -78.24 23.17 -57.73
N PHE A 9 -78.09 24.00 -56.70
CA PHE A 9 -78.95 25.16 -56.49
C PHE A 9 -78.36 26.33 -57.28
N SER A 10 -79.14 26.87 -58.22
CA SER A 10 -78.73 28.08 -58.92
C SER A 10 -79.02 29.30 -58.04
N ALA A 11 -78.08 30.26 -57.98
CA ALA A 11 -78.24 31.46 -57.16
C ALA A 11 -79.44 32.26 -57.66
N GLY A 12 -80.49 32.36 -56.84
CA GLY A 12 -81.75 33.05 -57.16
C GLY A 12 -82.94 32.13 -57.50
N GLU A 13 -82.76 30.80 -57.50
CA GLU A 13 -83.86 29.85 -57.69
C GLU A 13 -84.81 29.88 -56.48
N THR A 14 -86.09 30.21 -56.70
CA THR A 14 -87.12 30.13 -55.65
C THR A 14 -87.38 28.66 -55.31
N LEU A 15 -86.94 28.23 -54.12
CA LEU A 15 -87.23 26.91 -53.55
C LEU A 15 -88.73 26.74 -53.28
N ASP A 16 -89.46 26.27 -54.27
CA ASP A 16 -90.82 25.80 -54.06
C ASP A 16 -90.84 24.32 -53.60
N ARG A 17 -91.95 23.92 -52.97
CA ARG A 17 -92.14 22.56 -52.46
C ARG A 17 -92.01 21.50 -53.57
N ALA A 18 -92.36 21.85 -54.80
CA ALA A 18 -92.31 20.95 -55.94
C ALA A 18 -90.88 20.65 -56.40
N SER A 19 -89.99 21.63 -56.36
CA SER A 19 -88.56 21.46 -56.67
C SER A 19 -87.86 20.58 -55.63
N LEU A 20 -88.13 20.82 -54.33
CA LEU A 20 -87.60 20.00 -53.24
C LEU A 20 -88.07 18.55 -53.33
N ASN A 21 -89.37 18.31 -53.57
CA ASN A 21 -89.90 16.96 -53.70
C ASN A 21 -89.28 16.19 -54.88
N ARG A 22 -89.02 16.86 -56.01
CA ARG A 22 -88.35 16.22 -57.16
C ARG A 22 -86.90 15.85 -56.85
N ARG A 23 -86.15 16.76 -56.23
CA ARG A 23 -84.74 16.52 -55.83
C ARG A 23 -84.63 15.44 -54.75
N MET A 24 -85.51 15.44 -53.75
CA MET A 24 -85.57 14.40 -52.72
C MET A 24 -85.91 13.03 -53.29
N ARG A 25 -86.82 12.96 -54.28
CA ARG A 25 -87.15 11.70 -54.96
C ARG A 25 -85.96 11.17 -55.77
N ASP A 26 -85.23 12.03 -56.46
CA ASP A 26 -84.00 11.66 -57.18
C ASP A 26 -82.90 11.17 -56.20
N LEU A 27 -82.72 11.86 -55.07
CA LEU A 27 -81.82 11.42 -54.01
C LEU A 27 -82.20 10.05 -53.44
N SER A 28 -83.49 9.82 -53.14
CA SER A 28 -83.96 8.52 -52.64
C SER A 28 -83.77 7.40 -53.66
N LEU A 29 -83.99 7.65 -54.95
CA LEU A 29 -83.75 6.65 -56.00
C LEU A 29 -82.27 6.29 -56.10
N ARG A 30 -81.38 7.28 -56.05
CA ARG A 30 -79.92 7.06 -56.07
C ARG A 30 -79.44 6.35 -54.82
N LEU A 31 -79.96 6.73 -53.65
CA LEU A 31 -79.63 6.07 -52.39
C LEU A 31 -80.03 4.59 -52.46
N ASN A 32 -81.22 4.28 -52.98
CA ASN A 32 -81.66 2.90 -53.16
C ASN A 32 -80.76 2.13 -54.14
N THR A 33 -80.35 2.75 -55.26
CA THR A 33 -79.38 2.13 -56.19
C THR A 33 -78.01 1.89 -55.54
N LEU A 34 -77.53 2.81 -54.69
CA LEU A 34 -76.28 2.64 -53.95
C LEU A 34 -76.40 1.55 -52.87
N GLU A 35 -77.55 1.42 -52.22
CA GLU A 35 -77.83 0.34 -51.26
C GLU A 35 -77.86 -1.02 -51.95
N GLU A 36 -78.49 -1.14 -53.13
CA GLU A 36 -78.46 -2.35 -53.95
C GLU A 36 -77.03 -2.71 -54.41
N GLN A 37 -76.24 -1.71 -54.83
CA GLN A 37 -74.82 -1.92 -55.18
C GLN A 37 -73.98 -2.37 -53.98
N ARG A 38 -74.24 -1.83 -52.78
CA ARG A 38 -73.56 -2.23 -51.55
C ARG A 38 -73.84 -3.69 -51.21
N ILE A 39 -75.09 -4.13 -51.31
CA ILE A 39 -75.49 -5.52 -51.07
C ILE A 39 -74.74 -6.46 -52.04
N SER A 40 -74.74 -6.12 -53.34
CA SER A 40 -74.02 -6.91 -54.35
C SER A 40 -72.51 -6.98 -54.11
N LEU A 41 -71.88 -5.90 -53.60
CA LEU A 41 -70.46 -5.91 -53.24
C LEU A 41 -70.18 -6.79 -52.03
N GLN A 42 -71.04 -6.81 -51.01
CA GLN A 42 -70.89 -7.68 -49.84
C GLN A 42 -71.06 -9.17 -50.20
N GLU A 43 -71.98 -9.48 -51.11
CA GLU A 43 -72.13 -10.82 -51.68
C GLU A 43 -70.89 -11.23 -52.48
N THR A 44 -70.35 -10.31 -53.30
CA THR A 44 -69.11 -10.54 -54.06
C THR A 44 -67.91 -10.75 -53.14
N GLU A 45 -67.79 -9.97 -52.07
CA GLU A 45 -66.74 -10.12 -51.06
C GLU A 45 -66.82 -11.49 -50.38
N THR A 46 -68.03 -11.89 -49.96
CA THR A 46 -68.26 -13.21 -49.34
C THR A 46 -67.86 -14.34 -50.29
N ALA A 47 -68.25 -14.26 -51.56
CA ALA A 47 -67.90 -15.25 -52.58
C ALA A 47 -66.39 -15.31 -52.86
N ILE A 48 -65.69 -14.17 -52.84
CA ILE A 48 -64.23 -14.13 -53.02
C ILE A 48 -63.51 -14.75 -51.82
N VAL A 49 -63.96 -14.46 -50.59
CA VAL A 49 -63.39 -15.05 -49.37
C VAL A 49 -63.60 -16.56 -49.35
N GLU A 50 -64.81 -17.03 -49.65
CA GLU A 50 -65.12 -18.46 -49.71
C GLU A 50 -64.29 -19.17 -50.79
N LEU A 51 -64.20 -18.60 -51.99
CA LEU A 51 -63.34 -19.13 -53.06
C LEU A 51 -61.86 -19.13 -52.67
N GLY A 52 -61.40 -18.11 -51.95
CA GLY A 52 -60.04 -18.00 -51.44
C GLY A 52 -59.72 -19.10 -50.42
N LEU A 53 -60.62 -19.33 -49.47
CA LEU A 53 -60.49 -20.39 -48.47
C LEU A 53 -60.52 -21.78 -49.10
N THR A 54 -61.44 -22.04 -50.03
CA THR A 54 -61.49 -23.31 -50.75
C THR A 54 -60.19 -23.56 -51.53
N ARG A 55 -59.66 -22.55 -52.23
CA ARG A 55 -58.39 -22.70 -52.95
C ARG A 55 -57.20 -22.91 -52.04
N ILE A 56 -57.19 -22.27 -50.87
CA ILE A 56 -56.15 -22.49 -49.85
C ILE A 56 -56.21 -23.93 -49.36
N ASP A 57 -57.39 -24.44 -49.01
CA ASP A 57 -57.55 -25.81 -48.55
C ASP A 57 -57.20 -26.83 -49.64
N ASP A 58 -57.65 -26.62 -50.88
CA ASP A 58 -57.40 -27.56 -51.98
C ASP A 58 -55.91 -27.63 -52.39
N VAL A 59 -55.17 -26.52 -52.26
CA VAL A 59 -53.77 -26.43 -52.72
C VAL A 59 -52.77 -26.65 -51.60
N LEU A 60 -52.98 -26.02 -50.43
CA LEU A 60 -51.98 -26.01 -49.36
C LEU A 60 -52.13 -27.20 -48.42
N LYS A 61 -53.34 -27.69 -48.17
CA LYS A 61 -53.56 -28.81 -47.24
C LYS A 61 -52.84 -30.10 -47.67
N PRO A 62 -52.92 -30.55 -48.95
CA PRO A 62 -52.20 -31.76 -49.37
C PRO A 62 -50.68 -31.61 -49.29
N ALA A 63 -50.16 -30.41 -49.55
CA ALA A 63 -48.72 -30.13 -49.45
C ALA A 63 -48.22 -30.13 -48.01
N ILE A 64 -49.01 -29.58 -47.07
CA ILE A 64 -48.70 -29.58 -45.64
C ILE A 64 -48.82 -30.99 -45.05
N GLU A 65 -49.86 -31.75 -45.42
CA GLU A 65 -50.03 -33.14 -44.98
C GLU A 65 -48.89 -34.04 -45.48
N ALA A 66 -48.46 -33.89 -46.74
CA ALA A 66 -47.29 -34.58 -47.28
C ALA A 66 -45.96 -34.19 -46.59
N ALA A 67 -45.82 -32.93 -46.17
CA ALA A 67 -44.63 -32.47 -45.45
C ALA A 67 -44.59 -32.95 -43.98
N LEU A 68 -45.77 -33.11 -43.34
CA LEU A 68 -45.88 -33.54 -41.94
C LEU A 68 -45.81 -35.07 -41.76
N GLU A 69 -46.13 -35.87 -42.79
CA GLU A 69 -45.94 -37.33 -42.75
C GLU A 69 -44.47 -37.74 -42.55
N VAL A 70 -43.52 -36.85 -42.85
CA VAL A 70 -42.09 -37.10 -42.57
C VAL A 70 -41.69 -36.54 -41.19
N THR A 71 -42.23 -37.13 -40.13
CA THR A 71 -42.09 -36.61 -38.75
C THR A 71 -40.81 -37.03 -38.03
N ASP A 72 -39.93 -37.80 -38.68
CA ASP A 72 -38.65 -38.23 -38.10
C ASP A 72 -37.47 -37.75 -38.97
N PRO A 73 -36.81 -36.64 -38.59
CA PRO A 73 -35.59 -36.18 -39.25
C PRO A 73 -34.50 -37.27 -39.32
N GLY A 74 -34.49 -38.22 -38.38
CA GLY A 74 -33.56 -39.35 -38.34
C GLY A 74 -33.83 -40.40 -39.44
N ALA A 75 -35.06 -40.48 -39.95
CA ALA A 75 -35.44 -41.39 -41.03
C ALA A 75 -34.81 -40.99 -42.37
N TYR A 76 -34.51 -39.70 -42.59
CA TYR A 76 -33.79 -39.27 -43.79
C TYR A 76 -32.34 -39.78 -43.83
N PHE A 77 -31.74 -40.07 -42.68
CA PHE A 77 -30.34 -40.50 -42.60
C PHE A 77 -30.19 -41.99 -42.27
N THR A 78 -31.30 -42.71 -42.07
CA THR A 78 -31.29 -44.12 -41.70
C THR A 78 -32.03 -44.93 -42.77
N ALA A 79 -31.39 -46.00 -43.24
CA ALA A 79 -32.01 -46.95 -44.16
C ALA A 79 -31.77 -48.39 -43.70
N THR A 80 -32.59 -49.31 -44.20
CA THR A 80 -32.36 -50.75 -44.05
C THR A 80 -31.93 -51.35 -45.40
N SER A 81 -31.32 -52.54 -45.36
CA SER A 81 -30.99 -53.29 -46.58
C SER A 81 -31.02 -54.78 -46.31
N THR A 82 -31.67 -55.53 -47.20
CA THR A 82 -31.71 -56.99 -47.15
C THR A 82 -30.66 -57.67 -48.03
N THR A 83 -29.78 -56.90 -48.67
CA THR A 83 -28.69 -57.43 -49.50
C THR A 83 -27.76 -58.33 -48.68
N PRO A 84 -27.59 -59.61 -49.04
CA PRO A 84 -26.63 -60.47 -48.38
C PRO A 84 -25.20 -59.93 -48.55
N ALA A 85 -24.51 -59.68 -47.45
CA ALA A 85 -23.13 -59.22 -47.46
C ALA A 85 -22.33 -59.92 -46.36
N THR A 86 -21.06 -60.19 -46.62
CA THR A 86 -20.10 -60.65 -45.60
C THR A 86 -19.33 -59.46 -45.07
N ILE A 87 -19.17 -59.38 -43.74
CA ILE A 87 -18.30 -58.38 -43.11
C ILE A 87 -16.88 -58.53 -43.63
N GLY A 88 -16.31 -57.44 -44.13
CA GLY A 88 -14.95 -57.38 -44.66
C GLY A 88 -14.67 -56.01 -45.28
N THR A 89 -13.40 -55.68 -45.46
CA THR A 89 -12.96 -54.42 -46.07
C THR A 89 -13.19 -54.38 -47.58
N GLY A 90 -13.07 -53.17 -48.16
CA GLY A 90 -13.22 -52.93 -49.60
C GLY A 90 -14.65 -52.63 -50.03
N SER A 91 -14.86 -52.52 -51.35
CA SER A 91 -16.13 -52.04 -51.90
C SER A 91 -17.28 -53.04 -51.72
N LYS A 92 -18.44 -52.51 -51.30
CA LYS A 92 -19.70 -53.26 -51.15
C LYS A 92 -20.87 -52.47 -51.72
N THR A 93 -21.92 -53.20 -52.06
CA THR A 93 -23.18 -52.63 -52.56
C THR A 93 -24.33 -53.13 -51.70
N PHE A 94 -25.19 -52.22 -51.27
CA PHE A 94 -26.43 -52.48 -50.54
C PHE A 94 -27.61 -51.97 -51.34
N VAL A 95 -28.79 -52.54 -51.16
CA VAL A 95 -30.02 -52.11 -51.84
C VAL A 95 -31.00 -51.57 -50.80
N VAL A 96 -31.27 -50.27 -50.89
CA VAL A 96 -32.27 -49.59 -50.08
C VAL A 96 -33.68 -49.94 -50.61
N PRO A 97 -34.61 -50.38 -49.74
CA PRO A 97 -36.00 -50.68 -50.11
C PRO A 97 -36.70 -49.50 -50.76
N ALA A 98 -37.63 -49.78 -51.68
CA ALA A 98 -38.30 -48.77 -52.51
C ALA A 98 -39.00 -47.69 -51.69
N GLU A 99 -39.56 -48.06 -50.54
CA GLU A 99 -40.25 -47.20 -49.59
C GLU A 99 -39.33 -46.16 -48.93
N GLN A 100 -38.02 -46.40 -48.84
CA GLN A 100 -37.06 -45.51 -48.18
C GLN A 100 -36.27 -44.65 -49.18
N ARG A 101 -36.24 -45.00 -50.47
CA ARG A 101 -35.41 -44.30 -51.49
C ARG A 101 -35.70 -42.81 -51.66
N PRO A 102 -36.97 -42.35 -51.65
CA PRO A 102 -37.26 -40.93 -51.83
C PRO A 102 -36.67 -40.04 -50.73
N TYR A 103 -36.40 -40.61 -49.55
CA TYR A 103 -36.06 -39.87 -48.35
C TYR A 103 -34.64 -40.15 -47.84
N PHE A 104 -34.02 -41.26 -48.22
CA PHE A 104 -32.68 -41.60 -47.74
C PHE A 104 -31.61 -40.70 -48.37
N ILE A 105 -30.89 -39.97 -47.53
CA ILE A 105 -29.80 -39.06 -47.88
C ILE A 105 -28.52 -39.59 -47.21
N PRO A 106 -27.67 -40.37 -47.91
CA PRO A 106 -26.45 -40.89 -47.33
C PRO A 106 -25.47 -39.74 -47.00
N THR A 107 -24.85 -39.81 -45.83
CA THR A 107 -23.75 -38.92 -45.43
C THR A 107 -22.39 -39.48 -45.86
N ARG A 108 -21.32 -38.68 -45.74
CA ARG A 108 -19.97 -39.06 -46.17
C ARG A 108 -19.46 -40.36 -45.53
N THR A 109 -19.77 -40.56 -44.26
CA THR A 109 -19.34 -41.73 -43.47
C THR A 109 -20.56 -42.37 -42.86
N LEU A 110 -20.70 -43.68 -43.07
CA LEU A 110 -21.84 -44.45 -42.61
C LEU A 110 -21.36 -45.59 -41.72
N LEU A 111 -22.20 -45.99 -40.78
CA LEU A 111 -22.10 -47.25 -40.06
C LEU A 111 -23.18 -48.19 -40.58
N ILE A 112 -22.77 -49.37 -41.03
CA ILE A 112 -23.64 -50.43 -41.51
C ILE A 112 -23.51 -51.61 -40.56
N TYR A 113 -24.58 -51.99 -39.86
CA TYR A 113 -24.56 -53.05 -38.87
C TYR A 113 -25.74 -54.01 -39.04
N SER A 114 -25.54 -55.28 -38.65
CA SER A 114 -26.64 -56.26 -38.65
C SER A 114 -27.63 -55.92 -37.54
N THR A 115 -28.91 -55.90 -37.87
CA THR A 115 -30.00 -55.56 -36.93
C THR A 115 -30.12 -56.63 -35.84
N GLY A 116 -29.97 -57.91 -36.21
CA GLY A 116 -29.95 -59.05 -35.30
C GLY A 116 -28.64 -59.23 -34.54
N ALA A 117 -27.54 -58.61 -35.00
CA ALA A 117 -26.24 -58.63 -34.33
C ALA A 117 -25.52 -57.26 -34.41
N PRO A 118 -25.92 -56.24 -33.62
CA PRO A 118 -25.45 -54.85 -33.79
C PRO A 118 -23.94 -54.62 -33.59
N LEU A 119 -23.23 -55.53 -32.92
CA LEU A 119 -21.76 -55.48 -32.79
C LEU A 119 -21.04 -55.90 -34.07
N SER A 120 -21.72 -56.64 -34.94
CA SER A 120 -21.25 -57.04 -36.27
C SER A 120 -21.54 -55.91 -37.25
N ARG A 121 -20.52 -55.07 -37.50
CA ARG A 121 -20.67 -53.80 -38.21
C ARG A 121 -19.49 -53.45 -39.10
N MET A 122 -19.74 -52.57 -40.06
CA MET A 122 -18.80 -52.03 -41.02
C MET A 122 -18.90 -50.51 -40.97
N GLU A 123 -17.76 -49.85 -40.83
CA GLU A 123 -17.65 -48.42 -41.01
C GLU A 123 -17.19 -48.15 -42.43
N VAL A 124 -17.91 -47.29 -43.13
CA VAL A 124 -17.78 -47.16 -44.58
C VAL A 124 -17.72 -45.72 -45.02
N THR A 125 -17.03 -45.47 -46.13
CA THR A 125 -17.14 -44.21 -46.87
C THR A 125 -18.21 -44.38 -47.94
N PHE A 126 -19.10 -43.41 -48.05
CA PHE A 126 -20.08 -43.33 -49.13
C PHE A 126 -19.39 -43.08 -50.47
N THR A 127 -19.73 -43.88 -51.50
CA THR A 127 -19.19 -43.74 -52.86
C THR A 127 -20.24 -43.19 -53.83
N SER A 128 -21.40 -43.84 -53.90
CA SER A 128 -22.50 -43.41 -54.79
C SER A 128 -23.84 -44.01 -54.36
N TYR A 129 -24.95 -43.31 -54.64
CA TYR A 129 -26.30 -43.79 -54.42
C TYR A 129 -27.16 -43.52 -55.65
N ASP A 130 -27.79 -44.57 -56.19
CA ASP A 130 -28.80 -44.47 -57.25
C ASP A 130 -30.18 -44.60 -56.61
N GLN A 131 -30.95 -43.52 -56.67
CA GLN A 131 -32.27 -43.41 -56.05
C GLN A 131 -33.33 -44.23 -56.76
N ASP A 132 -33.19 -44.48 -58.07
CA ASP A 132 -34.17 -45.25 -58.84
C ASP A 132 -34.07 -46.73 -58.49
N THR A 133 -32.83 -47.25 -58.42
CA THR A 133 -32.57 -48.66 -58.12
C THR A 133 -32.40 -48.97 -56.63
N GLY A 134 -32.11 -47.95 -55.82
CA GLY A 134 -31.76 -48.08 -54.40
C GLY A 134 -30.32 -48.57 -54.17
N SER A 135 -29.49 -48.65 -55.21
CA SER A 135 -28.12 -49.17 -55.12
C SER A 135 -27.21 -48.17 -54.40
N LEU A 136 -26.75 -48.55 -53.21
CA LEU A 136 -25.81 -47.81 -52.40
C LEU A 136 -24.44 -48.50 -52.47
N ALA A 137 -23.49 -47.87 -53.17
CA ALA A 137 -22.10 -48.31 -53.20
C ALA A 137 -21.30 -47.60 -52.09
N VAL A 138 -20.55 -48.39 -51.33
CA VAL A 138 -19.72 -47.92 -50.22
C VAL A 138 -18.37 -48.59 -50.25
N ASP A 139 -17.37 -47.96 -49.64
CA ASP A 139 -16.06 -48.56 -49.41
C ASP A 139 -15.84 -48.80 -47.91
N VAL A 140 -15.67 -50.06 -47.51
CA VAL A 140 -15.53 -50.43 -46.10
C VAL A 140 -14.11 -50.16 -45.61
N ILE A 141 -13.99 -49.24 -44.66
CA ILE A 141 -12.72 -48.75 -44.09
C ILE A 141 -12.33 -49.59 -42.86
N SER A 142 -13.30 -49.90 -42.00
CA SER A 142 -13.07 -50.66 -40.76
C SER A 142 -14.23 -51.63 -40.51
N THR A 143 -13.96 -52.71 -39.78
CA THR A 143 -14.96 -53.74 -39.46
C THR A 143 -14.86 -54.15 -38.00
N ASN A 144 -16.00 -54.50 -37.39
CA ASN A 144 -16.06 -55.18 -36.10
C ASN A 144 -17.00 -56.39 -36.23
N GLY A 145 -16.60 -57.54 -35.69
CA GLY A 145 -17.29 -58.81 -35.86
C GLY A 145 -16.95 -59.51 -37.19
N ALA A 146 -17.65 -60.61 -37.45
CA ALA A 146 -17.50 -61.43 -38.65
C ALA A 146 -18.83 -62.09 -39.00
N GLY A 147 -18.96 -62.61 -40.23
CA GLY A 147 -20.12 -63.36 -40.69
C GLY A 147 -20.82 -62.72 -41.89
N SER A 148 -21.86 -63.39 -42.37
CA SER A 148 -22.69 -62.94 -43.49
C SER A 148 -24.11 -62.67 -42.98
N PHE A 149 -24.63 -61.48 -43.29
CA PHE A 149 -25.94 -61.02 -42.83
C PHE A 149 -26.74 -60.43 -43.99
N ALA A 150 -28.05 -60.34 -43.79
CA ALA A 150 -29.03 -59.84 -44.77
C ALA A 150 -30.09 -58.96 -44.10
N ASP A 151 -29.75 -58.35 -42.96
CA ASP A 151 -30.63 -57.53 -42.13
C ASP A 151 -29.91 -56.24 -41.70
N TRP A 152 -29.37 -55.52 -42.68
CA TRP A 152 -28.52 -54.36 -42.43
C TRP A 152 -29.34 -53.13 -42.05
N THR A 153 -28.87 -52.40 -41.03
CA THR A 153 -29.23 -51.02 -40.76
C THR A 153 -28.05 -50.12 -41.15
N ILE A 154 -28.33 -49.03 -41.86
CA ILE A 154 -27.38 -48.06 -42.41
C ILE A 154 -27.69 -46.71 -41.75
N THR A 155 -26.71 -46.12 -41.06
CA THR A 155 -26.89 -44.86 -40.31
C THR A 155 -25.64 -43.97 -40.45
N PRO A 156 -25.72 -42.64 -40.31
CA PRO A 156 -24.56 -41.75 -40.28
C PRO A 156 -23.58 -42.11 -39.17
N ALA A 157 -22.29 -41.91 -39.43
CA ALA A 157 -21.23 -42.14 -38.46
C ALA A 157 -20.13 -41.10 -38.56
N VAL A 158 -19.39 -40.93 -37.45
CA VAL A 158 -18.15 -40.15 -37.42
C VAL A 158 -16.99 -41.11 -37.68
N PRO A 159 -16.01 -40.74 -38.53
CA PRO A 159 -14.84 -41.58 -38.80
C PRO A 159 -14.11 -41.98 -37.51
N SER A 160 -13.92 -43.27 -37.26
CA SER A 160 -13.33 -43.82 -36.02
C SER A 160 -11.90 -43.32 -35.76
N GLY A 161 -11.13 -43.01 -36.82
CA GLY A 161 -9.78 -42.44 -36.69
C GLY A 161 -9.72 -40.93 -36.38
N ALA A 162 -10.83 -40.19 -36.54
CA ALA A 162 -10.83 -38.77 -36.21
C ALA A 162 -10.75 -38.56 -34.69
N THR A 163 -11.51 -39.35 -33.93
CA THR A 163 -11.55 -39.26 -32.46
C THR A 163 -10.22 -39.65 -31.83
N GLU A 164 -9.56 -40.70 -32.32
CA GLU A 164 -8.26 -41.15 -31.82
C GLU A 164 -7.17 -40.07 -32.00
N GLY A 165 -7.10 -39.43 -33.17
CA GLY A 165 -6.14 -38.35 -33.40
C GLY A 165 -6.36 -37.12 -32.50
N TYR A 166 -7.62 -36.77 -32.21
CA TYR A 166 -7.93 -35.70 -31.25
C TYR A 166 -7.55 -36.07 -29.81
N VAL A 167 -7.81 -37.32 -29.41
CA VAL A 167 -7.45 -37.82 -28.09
C VAL A 167 -5.92 -37.84 -27.92
N ASP A 168 -5.19 -38.39 -28.87
CA ASP A 168 -3.72 -38.46 -28.82
C ASP A 168 -3.08 -37.07 -28.78
N ALA A 169 -3.57 -36.12 -29.58
CA ALA A 169 -3.08 -34.74 -29.55
C ALA A 169 -3.36 -34.07 -28.18
N THR A 170 -4.53 -34.34 -27.60
CA THR A 170 -4.91 -33.81 -26.28
C THR A 170 -4.07 -34.44 -25.16
N VAL A 171 -3.81 -35.74 -25.24
CA VAL A 171 -2.94 -36.46 -24.31
C VAL A 171 -1.51 -35.93 -24.40
N ALA A 172 -0.95 -35.80 -25.59
CA ALA A 172 0.39 -35.26 -25.79
C ALA A 172 0.53 -33.82 -25.27
N ALA A 173 -0.47 -32.96 -25.50
CA ALA A 173 -0.50 -31.61 -24.95
C ALA A 173 -0.57 -31.61 -23.41
N SER A 174 -1.35 -32.54 -22.83
CA SER A 174 -1.45 -32.71 -21.38
C SER A 174 -0.12 -33.21 -20.78
N GLU A 175 0.53 -34.19 -21.41
CA GLU A 175 1.85 -34.69 -21.00
C GLU A 175 2.93 -33.59 -21.03
N ALA A 176 2.95 -32.77 -22.08
CA ALA A 176 3.86 -31.63 -22.17
C ALA A 176 3.62 -30.61 -21.04
N THR A 177 2.35 -30.33 -20.74
CA THR A 177 1.97 -29.43 -19.64
C THR A 177 2.41 -29.99 -18.28
N VAL A 178 2.14 -31.27 -18.03
CA VAL A 178 2.55 -31.96 -16.79
C VAL A 178 4.07 -31.98 -16.63
N THR A 179 4.80 -32.22 -17.72
CA THR A 179 6.28 -32.19 -17.71
C THR A 179 6.82 -30.81 -17.36
N GLY A 180 6.22 -29.75 -17.88
CA GLY A 180 6.57 -28.37 -17.52
C GLY A 180 6.32 -28.07 -16.04
N LEU A 181 5.13 -28.44 -15.52
CA LEU A 181 4.80 -28.26 -14.11
C LEU A 181 5.75 -29.02 -13.17
N ILE A 182 6.19 -30.23 -13.55
CA ILE A 182 7.16 -30.99 -12.77
C ILE A 182 8.51 -30.25 -12.70
N ALA A 183 8.97 -29.69 -13.82
CA ALA A 183 10.23 -28.93 -13.86
C ALA A 183 10.15 -27.65 -13.01
N ASP A 184 9.02 -26.95 -13.05
CA ASP A 184 8.80 -25.76 -12.22
C ASP A 184 8.81 -26.11 -10.72
N VAL A 185 8.13 -27.20 -10.32
CA VAL A 185 8.14 -27.69 -8.93
C VAL A 185 9.54 -28.11 -8.47
N GLU A 186 10.33 -28.75 -9.33
CA GLU A 186 11.71 -29.12 -9.02
C GLU A 186 12.59 -27.88 -8.82
N SER A 187 12.42 -26.85 -9.66
CA SER A 187 13.09 -25.56 -9.51
C SER A 187 12.73 -24.89 -8.17
N ASP A 188 11.45 -24.83 -7.83
CA ASP A 188 10.97 -24.25 -6.56
C ASP A 188 11.50 -25.01 -5.34
N LEU A 189 11.53 -26.35 -5.41
CA LEU A 189 12.08 -27.18 -4.34
C LEU A 189 13.57 -26.93 -4.12
N ASN A 190 14.33 -26.74 -5.21
CA ASN A 190 15.75 -26.40 -5.13
C ASN A 190 15.97 -25.00 -4.53
N ALA A 191 15.17 -24.01 -4.92
CA ALA A 191 15.23 -22.66 -4.34
C ALA A 191 14.87 -22.66 -2.83
N LEU A 192 13.87 -23.45 -2.45
CA LEU A 192 13.50 -23.64 -1.05
C LEU A 192 14.62 -24.31 -0.25
N ALA A 193 15.28 -25.33 -0.81
CA ALA A 193 16.41 -25.99 -0.16
C ALA A 193 17.55 -25.02 0.13
N VAL A 194 17.91 -24.15 -0.82
CA VAL A 194 18.92 -23.09 -0.63
C VAL A 194 18.52 -22.13 0.50
N THR A 195 17.24 -21.72 0.52
CA THR A 195 16.72 -20.83 1.56
C THR A 195 16.79 -21.48 2.95
N VAL A 196 16.42 -22.75 3.07
CA VAL A 196 16.50 -23.51 4.33
C VAL A 196 17.93 -23.63 4.83
N THR A 197 18.90 -23.89 3.93
CA THR A 197 20.32 -23.88 4.28
C THR A 197 20.77 -22.52 4.80
N GLY A 198 20.39 -21.42 4.13
CA GLY A 198 20.72 -20.07 4.59
C GLY A 198 20.17 -19.76 5.99
N VAL A 199 18.90 -20.09 6.25
CA VAL A 199 18.29 -19.92 7.59
C VAL A 199 19.01 -20.78 8.65
N SER A 200 19.45 -21.99 8.29
CA SER A 200 20.22 -22.84 9.19
C SER A 200 21.57 -22.21 9.56
N ASP A 201 22.27 -21.61 8.60
CA ASP A 201 23.55 -20.93 8.84
C ASP A 201 23.39 -19.66 9.70
N ASP A 202 22.32 -18.89 9.45
CA ASP A 202 21.96 -17.73 10.28
C ASP A 202 21.66 -18.15 11.72
N LEU A 203 20.95 -19.27 11.93
CA LEU A 203 20.65 -19.80 13.26
C LEU A 203 21.93 -20.19 14.01
N VAL A 204 22.89 -20.84 13.33
CA VAL A 204 24.21 -21.17 13.91
C VAL A 204 24.96 -19.90 14.32
N THR A 205 24.94 -18.86 13.47
CA THR A 205 25.57 -17.56 13.75
C THR A 205 24.93 -16.85 14.94
N ALA A 206 23.60 -16.85 15.02
CA ALA A 206 22.86 -16.31 16.14
C ALA A 206 23.20 -17.03 17.45
N GLN A 207 23.29 -18.37 17.41
CA GLN A 207 23.66 -19.18 18.58
C GLN A 207 25.08 -18.88 19.08
N ALA A 208 26.03 -18.65 18.16
CA ALA A 208 27.39 -18.24 18.50
C ALA A 208 27.40 -16.84 19.17
N THR A 209 26.62 -15.91 18.64
CA THR A 209 26.47 -14.56 19.20
C THR A 209 25.88 -14.59 20.61
N ILE A 210 24.81 -15.37 20.83
CA ILE A 210 24.20 -15.56 22.15
C ILE A 210 25.20 -16.14 23.15
N SER A 211 26.02 -17.11 22.72
CA SER A 211 27.03 -17.73 23.58
C SER A 211 28.11 -16.72 23.99
N SER A 212 28.57 -15.87 23.07
CA SER A 212 29.52 -14.78 23.35
C SER A 212 28.94 -13.75 24.33
N LEU A 213 27.69 -13.34 24.11
CA LEU A 213 27.00 -12.39 24.98
C LEU A 213 26.83 -12.96 26.40
N SER A 214 26.45 -14.24 26.52
CA SER A 214 26.35 -14.95 27.79
C SER A 214 27.69 -14.94 28.55
N GLY A 215 28.80 -15.18 27.85
CA GLY A 215 30.15 -15.08 28.43
C GLY A 215 30.47 -13.67 28.94
N THR A 216 30.13 -12.64 28.16
CA THR A 216 30.33 -11.23 28.55
C THR A 216 29.51 -10.86 29.79
N VAL A 217 28.24 -11.26 29.83
CA VAL A 217 27.36 -11.05 31.00
C VAL A 217 27.91 -11.77 32.23
N GLY A 218 28.42 -12.99 32.07
CA GLY A 218 29.13 -13.72 33.13
C GLY A 218 30.33 -12.94 33.68
N GLY A 219 31.16 -12.37 32.81
CA GLY A 219 32.31 -11.54 33.20
C GLY A 219 31.92 -10.25 33.94
N HIS A 220 30.87 -9.57 33.48
CA HIS A 220 30.31 -8.41 34.18
C HIS A 220 29.77 -8.78 35.56
N SER A 221 29.06 -9.90 35.69
CA SER A 221 28.55 -10.41 36.97
C SER A 221 29.69 -10.66 37.97
N THR A 222 30.80 -11.26 37.54
CA THR A 222 32.00 -11.43 38.37
C THR A 222 32.59 -10.10 38.81
N THR A 223 32.73 -9.14 37.88
CA THR A 223 33.28 -7.80 38.18
C THR A 223 32.43 -7.06 39.21
N ILE A 224 31.10 -7.11 39.06
CA ILE A 224 30.16 -6.54 40.04
C ILE A 224 30.34 -7.21 41.41
N GLY A 225 30.50 -8.53 41.46
CA GLY A 225 30.80 -9.27 42.69
C GLY A 225 32.08 -8.78 43.37
N THR A 226 33.16 -8.58 42.60
CA THR A 226 34.43 -8.04 43.11
C THR A 226 34.27 -6.63 43.67
N HIS A 227 33.61 -5.72 42.93
CA HIS A 227 33.35 -4.36 43.40
C HIS A 227 32.51 -4.35 44.68
N SER A 228 31.48 -5.18 44.76
CA SER A 228 30.66 -5.32 45.98
C SER A 228 31.48 -5.75 47.20
N GLY A 229 32.42 -6.68 47.01
CA GLY A 229 33.38 -7.07 48.05
C GLY A 229 34.29 -5.93 48.49
N GLN A 230 34.87 -5.19 47.53
CA GLN A 230 35.72 -4.02 47.81
C GLN A 230 34.96 -2.92 48.57
N ILE A 231 33.72 -2.64 48.16
CA ILE A 231 32.83 -1.68 48.85
C ILE A 231 32.60 -2.11 50.30
N SER A 232 32.35 -3.40 50.54
CA SER A 232 32.17 -3.94 51.90
C SER A 232 33.43 -3.75 52.76
N THR A 233 34.63 -3.97 52.21
CA THR A 233 35.91 -3.70 52.89
C THR A 233 36.10 -2.22 53.19
N LEU A 234 35.75 -1.33 52.25
CA LEU A 234 35.84 0.10 52.45
C LEU A 234 34.91 0.57 53.58
N ILE A 235 33.66 0.10 53.59
CA ILE A 235 32.69 0.39 54.67
C ILE A 235 33.27 -0.01 56.04
N SER A 236 33.86 -1.20 56.14
CA SER A 236 34.50 -1.66 57.39
C SER A 236 35.66 -0.76 57.82
N THR A 237 36.50 -0.34 56.87
CA THR A 237 37.64 0.57 57.12
C THR A 237 37.17 1.93 57.62
N VAL A 238 36.17 2.52 56.97
CA VAL A 238 35.57 3.81 57.38
C VAL A 238 34.98 3.71 58.78
N ASN A 239 34.27 2.62 59.10
CA ASN A 239 33.73 2.40 60.45
C ASN A 239 34.85 2.30 61.50
N SER A 240 35.95 1.60 61.19
CA SER A 240 37.11 1.51 62.08
C SER A 240 37.78 2.87 62.29
N GLN A 241 37.99 3.65 61.23
CA GLN A 241 38.52 5.00 61.32
C GLN A 241 37.62 5.93 62.14
N GLY A 242 36.30 5.82 61.97
CA GLY A 242 35.30 6.54 62.77
C GLY A 242 35.46 6.24 64.27
N ALA A 243 35.67 4.97 64.64
CA ALA A 243 35.94 4.59 66.02
C ALA A 243 37.27 5.15 66.55
N THR A 244 38.33 5.15 65.74
CA THR A 244 39.61 5.79 66.10
C THR A 244 39.45 7.29 66.32
N LEU A 245 38.72 7.98 65.43
CA LEU A 245 38.45 9.41 65.56
C LEU A 245 37.71 9.74 66.87
N ALA A 246 36.68 8.96 67.20
CA ALA A 246 35.94 9.11 68.46
C ALA A 246 36.85 8.93 69.70
N SER A 247 37.81 7.99 69.64
CA SER A 247 38.81 7.80 70.69
C SER A 247 39.74 9.03 70.81
N VAL A 248 40.27 9.53 69.70
CA VAL A 248 41.12 10.73 69.68
C VAL A 248 40.37 11.95 70.24
N GLN A 249 39.12 12.15 69.84
CA GLN A 249 38.27 13.22 70.38
C GLN A 249 38.12 13.12 71.90
N SER A 250 37.95 11.91 72.42
CA SER A 250 37.87 11.65 73.86
C SER A 250 39.19 12.01 74.56
N THR A 251 40.34 11.63 73.99
CA THR A 251 41.67 12.00 74.52
C THR A 251 41.90 13.51 74.51
N VAL A 252 41.57 14.20 73.41
CA VAL A 252 41.70 15.66 73.31
C VAL A 252 40.83 16.36 74.36
N THR A 253 39.60 15.90 74.55
CA THR A 253 38.69 16.43 75.57
C THR A 253 39.28 16.24 76.98
N ALA A 254 39.82 15.06 77.28
CA ALA A 254 40.47 14.78 78.56
C ALA A 254 41.71 15.64 78.80
N LEU A 255 42.59 15.78 77.80
CA LEU A 255 43.77 16.65 77.86
C LEU A 255 43.39 18.12 78.04
N SER A 256 42.37 18.60 77.32
CA SER A 256 41.86 19.97 77.46
C SER A 256 41.37 20.23 78.89
N SER A 257 40.72 19.25 79.52
CA SER A 257 40.28 19.32 80.92
C SER A 257 41.48 19.36 81.88
N GLN A 258 42.46 18.47 81.71
CA GLN A 258 43.69 18.46 82.53
C GLN A 258 44.47 19.77 82.42
N TYR A 259 44.62 20.31 81.21
CA TYR A 259 45.26 21.59 80.98
C TYR A 259 44.54 22.71 81.75
N GLY A 260 43.20 22.73 81.72
CA GLY A 260 42.39 23.65 82.51
C GLY A 260 42.70 23.55 84.01
N THR A 261 42.74 22.33 84.56
CA THR A 261 43.05 22.14 86.00
C THR A 261 44.47 22.57 86.38
N LEU A 262 45.47 22.26 85.56
CA LEU A 262 46.86 22.67 85.79
C LEU A 262 47.02 24.18 85.71
N PHE A 263 46.34 24.81 84.75
CA PHE A 263 46.31 26.27 84.63
C PHE A 263 45.73 26.91 85.89
N GLU A 264 44.59 26.42 86.38
CA GLU A 264 44.00 26.90 87.64
C GLU A 264 44.92 26.69 88.86
N GLU A 265 45.63 25.56 88.93
CA GLU A 265 46.58 25.26 90.01
C GLU A 265 47.84 26.14 89.95
N ALA A 266 48.38 26.39 88.76
CA ALA A 266 49.51 27.30 88.53
C ALA A 266 49.17 28.75 88.91
N VAL A 267 47.92 29.18 88.64
CA VAL A 267 47.39 30.48 89.08
C VAL A 267 47.28 30.52 90.61
N ARG A 268 46.75 29.46 91.25
CA ARG A 268 46.53 29.38 92.70
C ARG A 268 47.83 29.30 93.52
N SER A 269 48.86 28.64 93.01
CA SER A 269 50.15 28.44 93.71
C SER A 269 51.05 29.69 93.76
N GLY A 270 50.61 30.83 93.20
CA GLY A 270 51.36 32.09 93.27
C GLY A 270 52.54 32.20 92.30
N THR A 271 52.83 31.16 91.51
CA THR A 271 53.86 31.20 90.46
C THR A 271 53.49 32.18 89.35
N ALA A 272 52.20 32.32 89.05
CA ALA A 272 51.67 33.34 88.15
C ALA A 272 51.87 34.77 88.69
N ALA A 273 51.82 34.98 90.01
CA ALA A 273 52.09 36.30 90.61
C ALA A 273 53.58 36.69 90.50
N THR A 274 54.50 35.73 90.40
CA THR A 274 55.93 36.00 90.21
C THR A 274 56.30 36.26 88.74
N LEU A 275 55.61 35.62 87.77
CA LEU A 275 55.81 35.86 86.34
C LEU A 275 55.03 37.08 85.81
N GLN A 276 53.89 37.42 86.42
CA GLN A 276 53.17 38.67 86.12
C GLN A 276 53.90 39.93 86.65
N ARG A 277 54.98 39.75 87.44
CA ARG A 277 55.86 40.83 87.91
C ARG A 277 57.18 40.92 87.13
N ILE A 278 57.17 40.59 85.84
CA ILE A 278 58.28 40.89 84.92
C ILE A 278 57.82 41.70 83.69
N GLU A 279 56.55 41.65 83.30
CA GLU A 279 56.00 42.58 82.32
C GLU A 279 55.40 43.83 83.00
N THR A 280 55.93 44.99 82.63
CA THR A 280 55.49 46.34 82.99
C THR A 280 55.72 46.81 84.44
N THR A 281 56.98 47.06 84.76
CA THR A 281 57.33 48.31 85.48
C THR A 281 58.54 48.97 84.78
N GLN A 282 58.30 49.51 83.60
CA GLN A 282 59.12 50.59 83.03
C GLN A 282 58.22 51.82 82.88
N THR A 283 57.97 52.50 84.00
CA THR A 283 57.42 53.85 84.04
C THR A 283 58.49 54.79 84.56
N THR A 284 59.49 55.09 83.74
CA THR A 284 60.06 56.44 83.61
C THR A 284 61.15 56.48 82.54
N ASN A 285 60.90 57.29 81.51
CA ASN A 285 61.85 57.98 80.64
C ASN A 285 63.29 57.43 80.61
N GLY A 286 63.50 56.43 79.75
CA GLY A 286 64.81 56.06 79.25
C GLY A 286 64.72 55.88 77.74
N THR A 287 65.24 56.84 76.99
CA THR A 287 65.53 56.72 75.56
C THR A 287 66.27 55.41 75.28
N SER A 288 65.59 54.46 74.63
CA SER A 288 66.20 53.26 74.07
C SER A 288 65.99 53.28 72.56
N ALA A 289 67.07 53.59 71.85
CA ALA A 289 67.17 53.35 70.43
C ALA A 289 67.31 51.83 70.22
N ASN A 290 66.26 51.16 69.75
CA ASN A 290 66.33 50.00 68.85
C ASN A 290 64.93 49.45 68.52
N ASN A 291 64.61 49.44 67.23
CA ASN A 291 63.61 48.62 66.51
C ASN A 291 62.46 47.99 67.32
N GLY A 292 61.58 48.83 67.88
CA GLY A 292 60.26 48.43 68.36
C GLY A 292 59.16 48.95 67.42
N ILE A 293 58.15 48.12 67.17
CA ILE A 293 56.93 48.49 66.44
C ILE A 293 56.16 49.49 67.30
N TYR A 294 55.97 50.71 66.80
CA TYR A 294 55.12 51.72 67.42
C TYR A 294 53.68 51.52 66.94
N VAL A 295 52.76 51.31 67.87
CA VAL A 295 51.33 51.49 67.63
C VAL A 295 50.97 52.86 68.21
N GLU A 296 50.90 53.88 67.35
CA GLU A 296 50.32 55.15 67.77
C GLU A 296 48.82 54.93 68.00
N GLN A 297 48.38 55.09 69.25
CA GLN A 297 46.97 55.35 69.54
C GLN A 297 46.61 56.73 68.99
N GLY A 298 46.10 56.76 67.77
CA GLY A 298 45.48 57.95 67.18
C GLY A 298 44.37 58.46 68.10
N THR A 299 44.59 59.62 68.69
CA THR A 299 43.64 60.28 69.57
C THR A 299 42.57 60.96 68.69
N TRP A 300 41.37 60.38 68.67
CA TRP A 300 40.07 61.03 68.48
C TRP A 300 39.92 62.07 67.34
N ILE A 301 39.42 61.61 66.18
CA ILE A 301 38.53 62.43 65.33
C ILE A 301 37.10 62.08 65.74
N THR A 302 36.40 63.03 66.36
CA THR A 302 34.97 62.96 66.67
C THR A 302 34.15 63.22 65.41
N GLY A 303 33.58 62.17 64.82
CA GLY A 303 32.62 62.27 63.71
C GLY A 303 31.91 60.91 63.47
N PRO A 304 30.60 60.90 63.16
CA PRO A 304 29.77 59.70 63.30
C PRO A 304 30.03 58.63 62.23
N ALA A 305 30.31 57.43 62.73
CA ALA A 305 30.07 56.10 62.14
C ALA A 305 30.55 55.83 60.71
N SER A 306 31.85 55.57 60.56
CA SER A 306 32.33 54.51 59.65
C SER A 306 33.43 53.71 60.38
N PRO A 307 33.28 52.38 60.59
CA PRO A 307 34.18 51.65 61.46
C PRO A 307 35.46 51.21 60.74
N ASN A 308 36.60 51.54 61.36
CA ASN A 308 37.85 50.78 61.38
C ASN A 308 38.59 50.56 60.05
N ALA A 309 39.28 51.60 59.57
CA ALA A 309 40.45 51.42 58.73
C ALA A 309 41.72 51.46 59.61
N ALA A 310 42.28 50.29 59.93
CA ALA A 310 43.63 50.19 60.46
C ALA A 310 44.62 50.36 59.30
N VAL A 311 45.39 51.45 59.29
CA VAL A 311 46.44 51.68 58.28
C VAL A 311 47.77 51.20 58.84
N ALA A 312 48.29 50.09 58.32
CA ALA A 312 49.66 49.66 58.58
C ALA A 312 50.57 50.16 57.45
N THR A 313 51.59 50.96 57.78
CA THR A 313 52.60 51.41 56.81
C THR A 313 53.83 50.51 56.93
N PHE A 314 54.22 49.82 55.85
CA PHE A 314 55.36 48.90 55.84
C PHE A 314 56.60 49.56 55.20
N LYS A 315 57.78 49.33 55.80
CA LYS A 315 59.08 49.67 55.21
C LYS A 315 59.45 48.65 54.12
N LYS A 316 60.04 49.14 53.04
CA LYS A 316 60.23 48.49 51.73
C LYS A 316 61.12 47.23 51.69
N ASP A 317 61.84 46.87 52.76
CA ASP A 317 62.96 45.92 52.66
C ASP A 317 62.88 44.69 53.57
N VAL A 318 61.70 44.14 53.84
CA VAL A 318 61.57 42.90 54.62
C VAL A 318 60.72 41.84 53.90
N ASN A 319 61.40 40.84 53.35
CA ASN A 319 60.82 39.63 52.74
C ASN A 319 60.44 38.61 53.83
N TYR A 320 59.33 38.84 54.51
CA TYR A 320 58.69 37.81 55.33
C TYR A 320 57.25 37.63 54.87
N GLY A 321 56.90 36.39 54.50
CA GLY A 321 55.52 36.00 54.20
C GLY A 321 54.67 36.17 55.45
N PHE A 322 53.75 37.13 55.41
CA PHE A 322 52.81 37.39 56.50
C PHE A 322 51.45 36.79 56.13
N GLN A 323 50.90 35.94 57.00
CA GLN A 323 49.59 35.32 56.85
C GLN A 323 48.64 36.00 57.83
N MET A 324 47.67 36.75 57.31
CA MET A 324 46.66 37.44 58.13
C MET A 324 45.37 36.62 58.13
N MET A 325 45.00 36.03 59.27
CA MET A 325 43.67 35.43 59.47
C MET A 325 42.68 36.55 59.82
N VAL A 326 41.75 36.86 58.92
CA VAL A 326 40.68 37.84 59.17
C VAL A 326 39.43 37.07 59.59
N GLY A 327 39.03 37.21 60.85
CA GLY A 327 37.77 36.69 61.35
C GLY A 327 36.63 37.62 61.00
N GLY A 328 35.79 37.25 60.02
CA GLY A 328 34.53 37.92 59.71
C GLY A 328 34.50 38.57 58.32
N ALA A 329 33.33 38.47 57.67
CA ALA A 329 33.06 38.80 56.27
C ALA A 329 33.18 40.30 55.92
N GLY A 330 34.41 40.81 55.91
CA GLY A 330 34.78 42.12 55.36
C GLY A 330 35.70 41.96 54.15
N ASP A 331 35.38 42.65 53.06
CA ASP A 331 36.03 42.65 51.74
C ASP A 331 37.53 43.02 51.86
N VAL A 332 38.44 42.04 51.69
CA VAL A 332 39.90 42.29 51.71
C VAL A 332 40.36 42.64 50.30
N ARG A 333 40.60 43.92 50.02
CA ARG A 333 41.18 44.37 48.74
C ARG A 333 42.70 44.47 48.83
N VAL A 334 43.39 43.47 48.29
CA VAL A 334 44.83 43.56 48.01
C VAL A 334 45.04 44.20 46.64
N ARG A 335 45.47 45.46 46.58
CA ARG A 335 45.95 46.05 45.32
C ARG A 335 47.43 45.72 45.15
N ARG A 336 47.77 44.87 44.18
CA ARG A 336 49.13 44.79 43.65
C ARG A 336 49.39 46.00 42.77
N PHE A 337 50.41 46.78 43.08
CA PHE A 337 51.02 47.68 42.11
C PHE A 337 51.87 46.83 41.16
N ASN A 338 51.37 46.60 39.94
CA ASN A 338 52.17 46.03 38.87
C ASN A 338 52.58 47.19 37.94
N ASN A 339 53.86 47.50 37.91
CA ASN A 339 54.42 48.55 37.06
C ASN A 339 55.28 47.89 35.97
N SER A 340 55.03 48.29 34.72
CA SER A 340 55.78 48.06 33.47
C SER A 340 56.07 46.61 33.03
N ILE A 341 55.57 46.23 31.84
CA ILE A 341 56.33 46.21 30.57
C ILE A 341 55.38 45.91 29.41
N GLU A 342 55.62 46.63 28.30
CA GLU A 342 54.96 46.56 27.00
C GLU A 342 55.11 45.21 26.29
N GLY A 343 54.07 44.84 25.52
CA GLY A 343 54.28 44.38 24.15
C GLY A 343 53.86 42.94 23.79
N TRP A 344 53.13 42.90 22.66
CA TRP A 344 52.97 41.80 21.69
C TRP A 344 51.85 40.78 21.89
N TRP A 345 51.03 40.69 20.84
CA TRP A 345 49.94 39.76 20.62
C TRP A 345 50.44 38.31 20.64
N THR A 346 49.73 37.44 21.35
CA THR A 346 49.69 36.01 21.01
C THR A 346 48.36 35.45 21.46
N VAL A 347 47.48 35.15 20.50
CA VAL A 347 46.31 34.29 20.72
C VAL A 347 46.83 32.89 20.99
N TRP A 348 46.88 32.50 22.26
CA TRP A 348 47.12 31.13 22.66
C TRP A 348 45.81 30.35 22.51
N ASN A 349 45.70 29.62 21.40
CA ASN A 349 44.71 28.57 21.26
C ASN A 349 45.37 27.26 21.73
N SER A 350 45.38 27.04 23.05
CA SER A 350 45.73 25.75 23.64
C SER A 350 44.45 25.02 24.01
N ALA A 351 43.87 24.30 23.05
CA ALA A 351 42.89 23.27 23.33
C ALA A 351 43.61 22.08 23.96
N ASN A 352 43.68 22.05 25.29
CA ASN A 352 43.82 20.79 26.01
C ASN A 352 42.45 20.09 25.94
N PHE A 353 42.37 19.02 25.16
CA PHE A 353 41.25 18.09 25.21
C PHE A 353 41.27 17.38 26.56
N ASP A 354 40.36 17.81 27.44
CA ASP A 354 39.87 16.99 28.53
C ASP A 354 38.65 16.21 28.00
N PRO A 355 38.71 14.87 27.88
CA PRO A 355 37.59 14.07 27.37
C PRO A 355 36.37 14.05 28.30
N ASP A 356 36.45 14.61 29.52
CA ASP A 356 35.36 14.59 30.51
C ASP A 356 34.82 15.99 30.90
N ALA A 357 35.18 17.04 30.16
CA ALA A 357 34.64 18.38 30.39
C ALA A 357 33.24 18.55 29.77
N HIS A 358 32.19 18.36 30.58
CA HIS A 358 30.84 18.81 30.25
C HIS A 358 30.79 20.35 30.17
N ILE A 359 30.76 20.88 28.95
CA ILE A 359 30.45 22.29 28.68
C ILE A 359 28.96 22.53 28.96
N ALA A 360 28.63 23.02 30.15
CA ALA A 360 27.36 23.70 30.39
C ALA A 360 27.51 25.16 29.98
N ALA A 361 27.41 25.43 28.67
CA ALA A 361 27.26 26.80 28.18
C ALA A 361 25.79 27.20 28.33
N TYR A 362 25.49 27.99 29.36
CA TYR A 362 24.24 28.76 29.43
C TYR A 362 24.37 29.92 28.43
N LEU A 363 24.04 29.66 27.16
CA LEU A 363 23.93 30.66 26.10
C LEU A 363 22.44 30.91 25.84
N ASP A 364 21.96 32.03 26.37
CA ASP A 364 20.62 32.55 26.13
C ASP A 364 20.58 33.13 24.70
N GLY A 365 20.10 32.32 23.75
CA GLY A 365 20.03 32.66 22.32
C GLY A 365 20.28 31.45 21.42
N ALA A 366 19.20 30.84 20.94
CA ALA A 366 19.19 29.56 20.21
C ALA A 366 20.07 29.53 18.94
N PRO A 367 21.00 28.56 18.80
CA PRO A 367 21.59 28.25 17.51
C PRO A 367 20.81 27.11 16.82
N SER A 368 20.35 27.34 15.59
CA SER A 368 19.98 26.28 14.66
C SER A 368 21.23 25.85 13.87
N ILE A 369 21.57 24.57 13.88
CA ILE A 369 22.57 24.03 12.95
C ILE A 369 21.87 23.82 11.61
N VAL A 370 22.16 24.67 10.64
CA VAL A 370 21.75 24.49 9.24
C VAL A 370 22.87 23.72 8.54
N VAL A 371 22.59 22.49 8.12
CA VAL A 371 23.50 21.74 7.24
C VAL A 371 22.97 21.86 5.82
N GLY A 372 23.52 22.82 5.08
CA GLY A 372 23.24 23.00 3.65
C GLY A 372 24.10 24.09 3.04
N ASN A 373 24.70 23.81 1.88
CA ASN A 373 25.31 24.83 1.02
C ASN A 373 24.18 25.55 0.28
N GLY A 374 23.79 26.75 0.71
CA GLY A 374 22.78 27.54 0.02
C GLY A 374 22.71 28.98 0.51
N ASP A 375 22.92 29.90 -0.42
CA ASP A 375 22.78 31.36 -0.29
C ASP A 375 21.35 31.72 0.12
N GLU A 376 21.18 32.55 1.16
CA GLU A 376 19.91 32.84 1.85
C GLU A 376 18.88 33.64 1.03
N THR A 377 19.09 33.83 -0.28
CA THR A 377 18.33 34.80 -1.09
C THR A 377 17.29 34.20 -2.05
N THR A 378 17.16 32.87 -2.14
CA THR A 378 16.15 32.24 -3.03
C THR A 378 15.15 31.37 -2.27
N THR A 379 13.85 31.63 -2.45
CA THR A 379 12.70 31.01 -1.75
C THR A 379 12.42 29.54 -2.08
N THR A 380 13.40 28.80 -2.57
CA THR A 380 13.26 27.38 -2.93
C THR A 380 14.46 26.60 -2.42
N SER A 381 14.46 26.28 -1.13
CA SER A 381 15.47 25.40 -0.54
C SER A 381 14.81 24.33 0.31
N ASN A 382 15.01 23.07 -0.09
CA ASN A 382 14.66 21.89 0.68
C ASN A 382 15.70 21.72 1.79
N GLY A 383 15.42 22.25 2.98
CA GLY A 383 16.26 22.07 4.17
C GLY A 383 15.58 21.19 5.20
N LEU A 384 16.25 20.11 5.62
CA LEU A 384 15.87 19.30 6.77
C LEU A 384 16.26 20.07 8.04
N VAL A 385 15.30 20.46 8.88
CA VAL A 385 15.59 21.13 10.16
C VAL A 385 15.45 20.12 11.29
N LEU A 386 16.56 19.82 11.96
CA LEU A 386 16.58 19.01 13.17
C LEU A 386 16.32 19.91 14.37
N GLY A 387 15.13 19.79 14.97
CA GLY A 387 14.81 20.45 16.23
C GLY A 387 15.43 19.72 17.42
N ILE A 388 15.88 20.46 18.43
CA ILE A 388 16.51 19.92 19.67
C ILE A 388 15.59 19.02 20.53
N THR A 389 14.35 18.78 20.12
CA THR A 389 13.44 17.79 20.73
C THR A 389 13.43 16.44 20.00
N GLY A 390 14.30 16.21 19.02
CA GLY A 390 14.37 14.96 18.26
C GLY A 390 13.31 14.81 17.16
N ASN A 391 12.56 15.88 16.87
CA ASN A 391 11.56 15.86 15.80
C ASN A 391 12.21 16.28 14.47
N ILE A 392 12.07 15.44 13.44
CA ILE A 392 12.36 15.80 12.06
C ILE A 392 11.16 16.55 11.51
N VAL A 393 11.33 17.83 11.18
CA VAL A 393 10.27 18.62 10.54
C VAL A 393 10.59 18.74 9.05
N GLN A 394 9.87 17.98 8.21
CA GLN A 394 9.92 18.14 6.77
C GLN A 394 8.95 19.26 6.37
N LYS A 395 9.47 20.35 5.83
CA LYS A 395 8.66 21.47 5.35
C LYS A 395 8.02 21.06 4.01
N ALA A 396 6.73 20.70 4.02
CA ALA A 396 6.01 20.36 2.80
C ALA A 396 5.93 21.59 1.87
N LEU A 397 6.14 21.35 0.57
CA LEU A 397 6.02 22.36 -0.49
C LEU A 397 4.60 22.98 -0.46
N GLN A 398 4.51 24.27 -0.17
CA GLN A 398 3.28 25.04 -0.26
C GLN A 398 2.99 25.39 -1.72
N SER A 399 1.91 24.85 -2.28
CA SER A 399 1.34 25.31 -3.55
C SER A 399 -0.14 25.63 -3.43
N ALA A 400 -0.53 26.54 -2.52
CA ALA A 400 -1.77 27.33 -2.61
C ALA A 400 -1.80 28.44 -1.53
N PRO A 401 -2.33 29.65 -1.79
CA PRO A 401 -2.18 30.80 -0.88
C PRO A 401 -3.20 30.91 0.28
N SER A 402 -4.05 29.92 0.60
CA SER A 402 -5.18 30.19 1.51
C SER A 402 -5.64 29.10 2.48
N THR A 403 -4.87 28.04 2.75
CA THR A 403 -5.25 27.03 3.76
C THR A 403 -4.39 27.12 5.03
N LYS A 404 -5.08 26.97 6.19
CA LYS A 404 -4.50 26.99 7.54
C LYS A 404 -3.30 26.05 7.63
N ARG A 405 -2.30 26.48 8.41
CA ARG A 405 -1.05 25.77 8.70
C ARG A 405 -1.29 24.29 9.04
N MET A 406 -0.97 23.38 8.12
CA MET A 406 -0.67 21.99 8.49
C MET A 406 0.78 21.95 8.96
N GLN A 407 0.96 22.06 10.28
CA GLN A 407 2.25 21.86 10.93
C GLN A 407 2.36 20.37 11.25
N GLN A 408 3.17 19.63 10.48
CA GLN A 408 3.47 18.25 10.78
C GLN A 408 4.38 18.20 12.02
N VAL A 409 3.78 17.94 13.17
CA VAL A 409 4.50 17.54 14.38
C VAL A 409 4.54 16.01 14.36
N ILE A 410 5.63 15.42 13.87
CA ILE A 410 5.94 14.02 14.21
C ILE A 410 6.44 14.05 15.65
N GLY A 411 5.51 14.20 16.59
CA GLY A 411 5.79 14.21 18.02
C GLY A 411 5.64 12.81 18.55
N ASN A 412 6.75 12.25 19.04
CA ASN A 412 6.74 11.09 19.91
C ASN A 412 6.00 11.47 21.21
N ASN A 413 4.68 11.28 21.26
CA ASN A 413 3.95 11.34 22.52
C ASN A 413 4.33 10.07 23.28
N GLY A 414 5.09 10.21 24.37
CA GLY A 414 5.65 9.14 25.18
C GLY A 414 4.62 8.27 25.92
N GLY A 415 3.73 7.62 25.17
CA GLY A 415 2.90 6.51 25.62
C GLY A 415 3.54 5.19 25.18
N THR A 416 3.85 4.34 26.14
CA THR A 416 4.42 3.01 25.95
C THR A 416 3.49 2.13 25.12
N GLY A 417 3.75 2.01 23.81
CA GLY A 417 3.07 1.00 22.97
C GLY A 417 2.85 1.32 21.50
N ASP A 418 3.12 2.53 21.01
CA ASP A 418 2.84 2.84 19.60
C ASP A 418 3.93 2.33 18.63
N PRO A 419 3.52 1.79 17.46
CA PRO A 419 4.44 1.24 16.48
C PRO A 419 5.37 2.32 15.96
N GLU A 420 6.68 2.12 16.16
CA GLU A 420 7.73 3.00 15.65
C GLU A 420 7.73 2.94 14.12
N VAL A 421 7.12 3.94 13.49
CA VAL A 421 7.16 4.07 12.03
C VAL A 421 8.55 4.59 11.64
N ARG A 422 9.44 3.66 11.25
CA ARG A 422 10.75 4.00 10.71
C ARG A 422 10.70 4.09 9.18
N TYR A 423 10.98 5.28 8.67
CA TYR A 423 11.28 5.51 7.26
C TYR A 423 12.78 5.73 7.10
N GLU A 424 13.40 5.02 6.16
CA GLU A 424 14.78 5.24 5.74
C GLU A 424 14.77 5.83 4.34
N VAL A 425 15.30 7.05 4.20
CA VAL A 425 15.47 7.70 2.89
C VAL A 425 16.92 7.55 2.48
N HIS A 426 17.17 6.80 1.43
CA HIS A 426 18.52 6.59 0.90
C HIS A 426 18.96 7.78 0.04
N LEU A 427 20.27 7.98 -0.08
CA LEU A 427 20.86 9.01 -0.95
C LEU A 427 20.50 8.83 -2.44
N SER A 428 20.08 7.63 -2.84
CA SER A 428 19.51 7.33 -4.16
C SER A 428 18.12 7.95 -4.39
N GLY A 429 17.48 8.48 -3.35
CA GLY A 429 16.09 8.94 -3.37
C GLY A 429 15.07 7.85 -3.06
N ASP A 430 15.51 6.61 -2.82
CA ASP A 430 14.63 5.51 -2.43
C ASP A 430 14.12 5.69 -1.00
N VAL A 431 12.84 5.35 -0.78
CA VAL A 431 12.20 5.41 0.53
C VAL A 431 11.84 4.00 0.96
N TYR A 432 12.48 3.52 2.01
CA TYR A 432 12.17 2.24 2.65
C TYR A 432 11.29 2.48 3.86
N SER A 433 10.11 1.87 3.88
CA SER A 433 9.22 1.82 5.05
C SER A 433 9.32 0.45 5.68
N LYS A 434 9.79 0.38 6.93
CA LYS A 434 9.90 -0.89 7.66
C LYS A 434 8.53 -1.48 8.02
N THR A 435 7.50 -0.64 8.09
CA THR A 435 6.13 -1.01 8.44
C THR A 435 5.24 -1.23 7.23
N GLY A 436 5.77 -1.08 6.01
CA GLY A 436 5.01 -1.19 4.75
C GLY A 436 3.89 -0.16 4.60
N SER A 437 3.83 0.84 5.48
CA SER A 437 2.72 1.80 5.57
C SER A 437 3.20 3.19 5.17
N PHE A 438 2.49 3.78 4.21
CA PHE A 438 2.55 5.21 3.92
C PHE A 438 1.28 5.83 4.49
N LEU A 439 1.44 6.72 5.48
CA LEU A 439 0.30 7.41 6.05
C LEU A 439 -0.10 8.58 5.14
N THR A 440 -1.15 8.40 4.34
CA THR A 440 -1.84 9.51 3.71
C THR A 440 -2.88 10.05 4.68
N LEU A 441 -2.69 11.28 5.16
CA LEU A 441 -3.67 11.96 6.00
C LEU A 441 -4.91 12.27 5.16
N SER A 442 -6.03 11.65 5.54
CA SER A 442 -7.32 11.81 4.89
C SER A 442 -8.31 12.30 5.95
N ASP A 443 -8.19 13.56 6.33
CA ASP A 443 -9.08 14.20 7.30
C ASP A 443 -10.44 14.49 6.65
N ALA A 444 -11.52 14.02 7.28
CA ALA A 444 -12.88 14.25 6.81
C ALA A 444 -13.26 15.73 6.85
N GLU A 445 -12.74 16.51 7.81
CA GLU A 445 -13.01 17.94 7.93
C GLU A 445 -12.30 18.76 6.84
N ALA A 446 -11.23 18.20 6.25
CA ALA A 446 -10.48 18.82 5.17
C ALA A 446 -10.99 18.45 3.76
N LYS A 447 -12.03 17.61 3.67
CA LYS A 447 -12.62 17.18 2.41
C LYS A 447 -13.97 17.86 2.19
N GLU A 448 -14.09 18.51 1.06
CA GLU A 448 -15.37 19.00 0.53
C GLU A 448 -15.80 18.07 -0.60
N ASP A 449 -17.12 18.00 -0.87
CA ASP A 449 -17.68 17.30 -2.03
C ASP A 449 -17.36 15.79 -2.15
N VAL A 450 -17.36 15.05 -1.05
CA VAL A 450 -17.25 13.59 -1.08
C VAL A 450 -18.53 12.98 -1.66
N GLN A 451 -18.50 12.65 -2.95
CA GLN A 451 -19.61 12.00 -3.66
C GLN A 451 -19.37 10.50 -3.83
N ALA A 452 -20.43 9.77 -4.17
CA ALA A 452 -20.29 8.38 -4.62
C ALA A 452 -19.41 8.34 -5.87
N ALA A 453 -18.55 7.33 -5.97
CA ALA A 453 -17.72 7.15 -7.15
C ALA A 453 -18.63 6.96 -8.38
N PRO A 454 -18.35 7.63 -9.51
CA PRO A 454 -19.08 7.36 -10.75
C PRO A 454 -18.83 5.91 -11.21
N ALA A 455 -19.63 5.44 -12.16
CA ALA A 455 -19.36 4.18 -12.85
C ALA A 455 -18.03 4.32 -13.61
N LEU A 456 -17.02 3.57 -13.18
CA LEU A 456 -15.65 3.68 -13.69
C LEU A 456 -15.15 2.37 -14.31
N ALA A 457 -15.92 1.29 -14.21
CA ALA A 457 -15.50 -0.03 -14.68
C ALA A 457 -15.12 -0.06 -16.17
N GLU A 458 -15.94 0.53 -17.03
CA GLU A 458 -15.70 0.56 -18.48
C GLU A 458 -14.45 1.38 -18.84
N ALA A 459 -14.28 2.55 -18.20
CA ALA A 459 -13.11 3.40 -18.41
C ALA A 459 -11.82 2.72 -17.94
N LEU A 460 -11.86 1.98 -16.84
CA LEU A 460 -10.68 1.28 -16.32
C LEU A 460 -10.31 0.06 -17.16
N ALA A 461 -11.31 -0.65 -17.71
CA ALA A 461 -11.10 -1.80 -18.59
C ALA A 461 -10.35 -1.41 -19.88
N ALA A 462 -10.44 -0.14 -20.29
CA ALA A 462 -9.70 0.41 -21.42
C ALA A 462 -8.21 0.70 -21.12
N ILE A 463 -7.76 0.57 -19.86
CA ILE A 463 -6.36 0.78 -19.47
C ILE A 463 -5.64 -0.58 -19.43
N PRO A 464 -4.73 -0.86 -20.38
CA PRO A 464 -4.09 -2.16 -20.44
C PRO A 464 -3.06 -2.36 -19.33
N ALA A 465 -3.20 -3.44 -18.56
CA ALA A 465 -2.15 -3.92 -17.67
C ALA A 465 -0.96 -4.47 -18.47
N ARG A 466 0.25 -4.22 -17.98
CA ARG A 466 1.51 -4.63 -18.61
C ARG A 466 2.45 -5.27 -17.59
N SER A 467 3.25 -6.23 -18.06
CA SER A 467 4.51 -6.58 -17.43
C SER A 467 5.64 -5.99 -18.27
N PHE A 468 6.56 -5.26 -17.64
CA PHE A 468 7.65 -4.57 -18.33
C PHE A 468 8.96 -4.66 -17.56
N LEU A 469 10.07 -4.45 -18.26
CA LEU A 469 11.41 -4.33 -17.69
C LEU A 469 11.81 -2.86 -17.71
N ARG A 470 12.29 -2.33 -16.59
CA ARG A 470 12.79 -0.95 -16.53
C ARG A 470 14.10 -0.85 -17.33
N LYS A 471 14.18 0.13 -18.24
CA LYS A 471 15.42 0.39 -18.99
C LYS A 471 16.50 0.87 -18.00
N GLY A 472 17.57 0.09 -17.85
CA GLY A 472 18.64 0.34 -16.87
C GLY A 472 18.34 -0.18 -15.47
N GLY A 473 17.24 -0.92 -15.28
CA GLY A 473 16.99 -1.68 -14.05
C GLY A 473 17.86 -2.94 -13.97
N ASP A 474 17.73 -3.67 -12.87
CA ASP A 474 18.45 -4.91 -12.54
C ASP A 474 17.94 -6.15 -13.32
N GLY A 475 17.03 -5.96 -14.27
CA GLY A 475 16.41 -7.04 -15.05
C GLY A 475 15.17 -7.65 -14.40
N GLN A 476 14.69 -7.12 -13.28
CA GLN A 476 13.42 -7.56 -12.69
C GLN A 476 12.22 -7.09 -13.52
N ARG A 477 11.25 -7.99 -13.69
CA ARG A 477 9.95 -7.68 -14.31
C ARG A 477 9.06 -7.00 -13.29
N GLU A 478 8.58 -5.82 -13.67
CA GLU A 478 7.55 -5.09 -12.94
C GLU A 478 6.19 -5.35 -13.60
N ALA A 479 5.12 -5.28 -12.81
CA ALA A 479 3.73 -5.32 -13.30
C ALA A 479 3.05 -4.00 -12.96
N GLY A 480 2.36 -3.41 -13.93
CA GLY A 480 1.72 -2.12 -13.74
C GLY A 480 1.04 -1.57 -14.98
N LEU A 481 0.86 -0.26 -15.00
CA LEU A 481 0.21 0.47 -16.08
C LEU A 481 1.23 1.40 -16.74
N VAL A 482 1.19 1.47 -18.07
CA VAL A 482 2.01 2.41 -18.86
C VAL A 482 1.12 3.57 -19.25
N VAL A 483 1.43 4.77 -18.76
CA VAL A 483 0.61 5.96 -19.00
C VAL A 483 0.42 6.21 -20.50
N GLN A 484 1.47 6.07 -21.30
CA GLN A 484 1.46 6.34 -22.73
C GLN A 484 0.62 5.36 -23.56
N ASP A 485 0.31 4.18 -23.03
CA ASP A 485 -0.53 3.17 -23.70
C ASP A 485 -2.03 3.52 -23.63
N THR A 486 -2.38 4.55 -22.87
CA THR A 486 -3.77 4.92 -22.57
C THR A 486 -4.17 6.19 -23.32
N ASN A 487 -5.33 6.17 -23.98
CA ASN A 487 -5.90 7.37 -24.57
C ASN A 487 -6.54 8.25 -23.49
N TRP A 488 -5.74 9.09 -22.82
CA TRP A 488 -6.22 9.96 -21.74
C TRP A 488 -7.27 10.98 -22.17
N ALA A 489 -7.38 11.29 -23.46
CA ALA A 489 -8.40 12.22 -23.95
C ALA A 489 -9.82 11.71 -23.71
N THR A 490 -10.03 10.38 -23.75
CA THR A 490 -11.34 9.73 -23.57
C THR A 490 -11.62 9.31 -22.14
N MET A 491 -10.67 9.49 -21.21
CA MET A 491 -10.83 9.06 -19.81
C MET A 491 -11.70 10.05 -19.01
N PRO A 492 -12.49 9.58 -18.03
CA PRO A 492 -13.15 10.42 -17.04
C PRO A 492 -12.13 11.30 -16.29
N ASP A 493 -12.57 12.49 -15.86
CA ASP A 493 -11.69 13.48 -15.22
C ASP A 493 -11.12 12.96 -13.88
N GLU A 494 -11.85 12.09 -13.20
CA GLU A 494 -11.42 11.40 -11.98
C GLU A 494 -10.16 10.56 -12.22
N ILE A 495 -10.10 9.83 -13.34
CA ILE A 495 -8.94 9.01 -13.71
C ILE A 495 -7.82 9.91 -14.26
N LYS A 496 -8.14 10.94 -15.06
CA LYS A 496 -7.14 11.88 -15.58
C LYS A 496 -6.34 12.56 -14.47
N ARG A 497 -6.98 12.92 -13.35
CA ARG A 497 -6.32 13.54 -12.17
C ARG A 497 -5.26 12.66 -11.53
N LEU A 498 -5.27 11.35 -11.79
CA LEU A 498 -4.26 10.42 -11.28
C LEU A 498 -2.95 10.49 -12.08
N VAL A 499 -2.95 11.14 -13.24
CA VAL A 499 -1.77 11.28 -14.09
C VAL A 499 -1.33 12.73 -14.15
N ARG A 500 -0.02 12.94 -14.02
CA ARG A 500 0.60 14.25 -14.19
C ARG A 500 1.81 14.16 -15.10
N PHE A 501 2.00 15.18 -15.93
CA PHE A 501 3.25 15.37 -16.64
C PHE A 501 4.23 16.11 -15.73
N ASP A 502 5.37 15.48 -15.44
CA ASP A 502 6.50 16.10 -14.77
C ASP A 502 7.41 16.73 -15.81
N ALA A 503 7.23 18.05 -16.01
CA ALA A 503 8.01 18.81 -16.98
C ALA A 503 9.50 18.85 -16.67
N GLY A 504 9.90 18.73 -15.39
CA GLY A 504 11.31 18.75 -14.98
C GLY A 504 12.06 17.51 -15.47
N ASN A 505 11.38 16.37 -15.51
CA ASN A 505 11.94 15.09 -15.94
C ASN A 505 11.50 14.66 -17.36
N GLY A 506 10.64 15.46 -18.01
CA GLY A 506 10.06 15.13 -19.31
C GLY A 506 9.27 13.82 -19.30
N SER A 507 8.67 13.45 -18.16
CA SER A 507 8.07 12.14 -17.94
C SER A 507 6.63 12.25 -17.45
N TRP A 508 5.85 11.20 -17.72
CA TRP A 508 4.51 11.06 -17.16
C TRP A 508 4.56 10.22 -15.89
N VAL A 509 3.86 10.67 -14.84
CA VAL A 509 3.84 10.02 -13.53
C VAL A 509 2.40 9.68 -13.17
N LEU A 510 2.19 8.45 -12.69
CA LEU A 510 0.91 7.95 -12.20
C LEU A 510 0.90 7.97 -10.66
N ASN A 511 -0.18 8.48 -10.07
CA ASN A 511 -0.48 8.34 -8.66
C ASN A 511 -1.02 6.93 -8.39
N THR A 512 -0.14 6.02 -8.01
CA THR A 512 -0.45 4.59 -7.82
C THR A 512 -1.46 4.34 -6.71
N SER A 513 -1.37 5.05 -5.58
CA SER A 513 -2.33 4.87 -4.47
C SER A 513 -3.74 5.34 -4.84
N GLY A 514 -3.85 6.46 -5.56
CA GLY A 514 -5.12 6.92 -6.11
C GLY A 514 -5.71 5.93 -7.12
N MET A 515 -4.86 5.34 -7.98
CA MET A 515 -5.29 4.31 -8.93
C MET A 515 -5.79 3.04 -8.24
N THR A 516 -5.11 2.59 -7.18
CA THR A 516 -5.56 1.45 -6.38
C THR A 516 -6.94 1.70 -5.77
N MET A 517 -7.22 2.92 -5.31
CA MET A 517 -8.55 3.26 -4.78
C MET A 517 -9.63 3.19 -5.87
N VAL A 518 -9.34 3.67 -7.09
CA VAL A 518 -10.26 3.53 -8.22
C VAL A 518 -10.50 2.06 -8.58
N LEU A 519 -9.44 1.23 -8.59
CA LEU A 519 -9.56 -0.22 -8.80
C LEU A 519 -10.51 -0.86 -7.78
N PHE A 520 -10.41 -0.49 -6.50
CA PHE A 520 -11.34 -1.00 -5.47
C PHE A 520 -12.78 -0.56 -5.71
N CYS A 521 -13.02 0.66 -6.18
CA CYS A 521 -14.36 1.11 -6.57
C CYS A 521 -14.92 0.28 -7.72
N VAL A 522 -14.12 0.00 -8.75
CA VAL A 522 -14.51 -0.83 -9.90
C VAL A 522 -14.82 -2.27 -9.47
N VAL A 523 -14.01 -2.86 -8.60
CA VAL A 523 -14.28 -4.20 -8.07
C VAL A 523 -15.62 -4.23 -7.32
N LYS A 524 -15.94 -3.20 -6.54
CA LYS A 524 -17.26 -3.08 -5.88
C LYS A 524 -18.40 -2.93 -6.88
N GLU A 525 -18.21 -2.15 -7.94
CA GLU A 525 -19.19 -1.98 -9.02
C GLU A 525 -19.48 -3.32 -9.72
N LEU A 526 -18.43 -4.07 -10.10
CA LEU A 526 -18.57 -5.38 -10.74
C LEU A 526 -19.21 -6.42 -9.82
N ILE A 527 -18.90 -6.41 -8.51
CA ILE A 527 -19.57 -7.28 -7.54
C ILE A 527 -21.07 -6.99 -7.51
N ALA A 528 -21.47 -5.71 -7.46
CA ALA A 528 -22.87 -5.31 -7.46
C ALA A 528 -23.58 -5.72 -8.76
N GLU A 529 -22.91 -5.60 -9.90
CA GLU A 529 -23.44 -6.05 -11.20
C GLU A 529 -23.63 -7.57 -11.26
N ILE A 530 -22.65 -8.34 -10.76
CA ILE A 530 -22.75 -9.80 -10.66
C ILE A 530 -23.91 -10.21 -9.74
N GLU A 531 -24.10 -9.52 -8.62
CA GLU A 531 -25.23 -9.76 -7.71
C GLU A 531 -26.57 -9.46 -8.38
N ALA A 532 -26.65 -8.36 -9.15
CA ALA A 532 -27.84 -8.01 -9.92
C ALA A 532 -28.16 -9.06 -11.01
N LEU A 533 -27.15 -9.54 -11.74
CA LEU A 533 -27.31 -10.59 -12.75
C LEU A 533 -27.76 -11.93 -12.13
N LYS A 534 -27.23 -12.28 -10.96
CA LYS A 534 -27.67 -13.47 -10.21
C LYS A 534 -29.14 -13.37 -9.81
N ALA A 535 -29.61 -12.19 -9.38
CA ALA A 535 -30.99 -11.96 -9.01
C ALA A 535 -31.97 -11.97 -10.20
N GLN A 536 -31.49 -11.72 -11.42
CA GLN A 536 -32.31 -11.80 -12.65
C GLN A 536 -32.40 -13.22 -13.22
N GLY A 537 -31.46 -14.10 -12.89
CA GLY A 537 -31.41 -15.50 -13.34
C GLY A 537 -32.05 -16.52 -12.39
N SER A 538 -32.54 -16.07 -11.22
CA SER A 538 -33.34 -16.84 -10.25
C SER A 538 -34.80 -16.44 -10.33
#